data_AF-F7SCD8-F1
#
_entry.id   AF-F7SCD8-F1
#
_cell.length_a   1.000
_cell.length_b   1.000
_cell.length_c   1.000
_cell.angle_alpha   90.00
_cell.angle_beta   90.00
_cell.angle_gamma   90.00
#
_symmetry.space_group_name_H-M   'P 1'
#
loop_
_entity.id
_entity.type
_entity.pdbx_description
1 polymer ?
#
loop_
_entity_poly.entity_id
_entity_poly.type
_entity_poly.pdbx_seq_one_letter_code
_entity_poly.pdbx_strand_id
1 'polypeptide(L)'
;MAKRTDDEILADLTAKQREIETRINAVKARSKERARKEETRRKVLVGAVILAEAERSEAAKQRLQALLDKHLVRPIDREVFGLPPRPDQSGQAATSSDSTARPDDAD
;
A
#
# COMPACT_ATOMS: atom_id res chain seq x y z
N MET A 1 24.45 14.12 -54.07
CA MET A 1 23.62 13.73 -52.92
C MET A 1 24.15 14.46 -51.70
N ALA A 2 23.46 15.51 -51.23
CA ALA A 2 23.89 16.25 -50.05
C ALA A 2 23.82 15.31 -48.84
N LYS A 3 24.92 15.20 -48.08
CA LYS A 3 24.91 14.52 -46.78
C LYS A 3 24.00 15.32 -45.86
N ARG A 4 23.16 14.63 -45.07
CA ARG A 4 22.36 15.28 -44.02
C ARG A 4 23.26 16.10 -43.12
N THR A 5 22.76 17.25 -42.69
CA THR A 5 23.49 18.09 -41.73
C THR A 5 23.53 17.41 -40.37
N ASP A 6 24.57 17.67 -39.58
CA ASP A 6 24.71 17.06 -38.26
C ASP A 6 23.51 17.39 -37.35
N ASP A 7 22.90 18.56 -37.51
CA ASP A 7 21.69 18.99 -36.79
C ASP A 7 20.47 18.12 -37.12
N GLU A 8 20.26 17.77 -38.40
CA GLU A 8 19.19 16.86 -38.81
C GLU A 8 19.40 15.45 -38.25
N ILE A 9 20.65 15.00 -38.19
CA ILE A 9 21.00 13.70 -37.61
C ILE A 9 20.73 13.71 -36.10
N LEU A 10 21.08 14.78 -35.39
CA LEU A 10 20.80 14.94 -33.96
C LEU A 10 19.29 15.01 -33.69
N ALA A 11 18.52 15.72 -34.50
CA ALA A 11 17.06 15.78 -34.39
C ALA A 11 16.43 14.40 -34.57
N ASP A 12 16.85 13.64 -35.59
CA ASP A 12 16.37 12.27 -35.83
C ASP A 12 16.71 11.33 -34.67
N LEU A 13 17.93 11.42 -34.12
CA LEU A 13 18.37 10.58 -33.01
C LEU A 13 17.61 10.89 -31.72
N THR A 14 17.40 12.17 -31.41
CA THR A 14 16.64 12.59 -30.22
C THR A 14 15.16 12.21 -30.31
N ALA A 15 14.55 12.31 -31.50
CA ALA A 15 13.19 11.82 -31.74
C ALA A 15 13.09 10.30 -31.50
N LYS A 16 14.03 9.52 -32.05
CA LYS A 16 14.09 8.06 -31.81
C LYS A 16 14.31 7.72 -30.34
N GLN A 17 15.15 8.46 -29.63
CA GLN A 17 15.38 8.26 -28.20
C GLN A 17 14.09 8.44 -27.40
N ARG A 18 13.33 9.52 -27.64
CA ARG A 18 12.05 9.79 -26.97
C ARG A 18 11.02 8.71 -27.26
N GLU A 19 10.97 8.21 -28.48
CA GLU A 19 10.07 7.12 -28.85
C GLU A 19 10.41 5.82 -28.10
N ILE A 20 11.70 5.45 -28.07
CA ILE A 20 12.18 4.27 -27.34
C ILE A 20 11.90 4.43 -25.84
N GLU A 21 12.15 5.59 -25.26
CA GLU A 21 11.91 5.87 -23.85
C GLU A 21 10.42 5.74 -23.50
N THR A 22 9.54 6.26 -24.36
CA THR A 22 8.09 6.11 -24.21
C THR A 22 7.68 4.63 -24.23
N ARG A 23 8.25 3.83 -25.14
CA ARG A 23 8.00 2.38 -25.22
C ARG A 23 8.51 1.65 -23.98
N ILE A 24 9.70 2.00 -23.47
CA ILE A 24 10.27 1.44 -22.24
C ILE A 24 9.34 1.72 -21.05
N ASN A 25 8.87 2.96 -20.92
CA ASN A 25 7.99 3.36 -19.83
C ASN A 25 6.64 2.62 -19.90
N ALA A 26 6.09 2.43 -21.11
CA ALA A 26 4.86 1.64 -21.29
C ALA A 26 5.05 0.16 -20.88
N VAL A 27 6.18 -0.46 -21.24
CA VAL A 27 6.50 -1.84 -20.84
C VAL A 27 6.66 -1.94 -19.31
N LYS A 28 7.38 -1.00 -18.69
CA LYS A 28 7.55 -0.94 -17.23
C LYS A 28 6.21 -0.79 -16.51
N ALA A 29 5.33 0.07 -17.01
CA ALA A 29 3.99 0.27 -16.45
C ALA A 29 3.15 -1.02 -16.49
N ARG A 30 3.12 -1.70 -17.64
CA ARG A 30 2.41 -2.99 -17.79
C ARG A 30 2.97 -4.07 -16.87
N SER A 31 4.30 -4.17 -16.75
CA SER A 31 4.94 -5.12 -15.84
C SER A 31 4.56 -4.85 -14.38
N LYS A 32 4.59 -3.59 -13.96
CA LYS A 32 4.19 -3.17 -12.61
C LYS A 32 2.71 -3.47 -12.33
N GLU A 33 1.84 -3.24 -13.30
CA GLU A 33 0.42 -3.55 -13.18
C GLU A 33 0.19 -5.06 -13.05
N ARG A 34 0.85 -5.87 -13.89
CA ARG A 34 0.78 -7.33 -13.80
C ARG A 34 1.26 -7.83 -12.44
N ALA A 35 2.41 -7.34 -11.96
CA ALA A 35 2.94 -7.69 -10.64
C ALA A 35 1.96 -7.36 -9.51
N ARG A 36 1.31 -6.19 -9.55
CA ARG A 36 0.27 -5.82 -8.57
C ARG A 36 -0.93 -6.76 -8.63
N LYS A 37 -1.43 -7.10 -9.84
CA LYS A 37 -2.54 -8.05 -10.01
C LYS A 37 -2.20 -9.43 -9.44
N GLU A 38 -1.01 -9.93 -9.74
CA GLU A 38 -0.52 -11.22 -9.23
C GLU A 38 -0.34 -11.19 -7.70
N GLU A 39 0.17 -10.09 -7.14
CA GLU A 39 0.31 -9.91 -5.70
C GLU A 39 -1.06 -9.87 -5.00
N THR A 40 -2.03 -9.10 -5.51
CA THR A 40 -3.39 -9.08 -4.99
C THR A 40 -4.02 -10.47 -5.04
N ARG A 41 -3.89 -11.17 -6.18
CA ARG A 41 -4.41 -12.53 -6.32
C ARG A 41 -3.79 -13.48 -5.31
N ARG A 42 -2.47 -13.40 -5.10
CA ARG A 42 -1.75 -14.21 -4.10
C ARG A 42 -2.28 -13.95 -2.69
N LYS A 43 -2.43 -12.69 -2.30
CA LYS A 43 -2.94 -12.31 -0.96
C LYS A 43 -4.36 -12.80 -0.73
N VAL A 44 -5.24 -12.65 -1.72
CA VAL A 44 -6.63 -13.14 -1.65
C VAL A 44 -6.68 -14.66 -1.51
N LEU A 45 -5.93 -15.39 -2.33
CA LEU A 45 -5.92 -16.86 -2.28
C LEU A 45 -5.38 -17.39 -0.95
N VAL A 46 -4.27 -16.83 -0.46
CA VAL A 46 -3.71 -17.20 0.85
C VAL A 46 -4.71 -16.93 1.96
N GLY A 47 -5.35 -15.75 1.95
CA GLY A 47 -6.40 -15.41 2.93
C GLY A 47 -7.57 -16.39 2.89
N ALA A 48 -8.09 -16.70 1.70
CA ALA A 48 -9.20 -17.64 1.53
C ALA A 48 -8.88 -19.04 2.05
N VAL A 49 -7.66 -19.55 1.80
CA VAL A 49 -7.24 -20.87 2.28
C VAL A 49 -7.12 -20.90 3.81
N ILE A 50 -6.48 -19.88 4.41
CA ILE A 50 -6.31 -19.82 5.86
C ILE A 50 -7.66 -19.67 6.57
N LEU A 51 -8.58 -18.88 6.03
CA LEU A 51 -9.93 -18.74 6.57
C LEU A 51 -10.70 -20.07 6.49
N ALA A 52 -10.66 -20.76 5.35
CA ALA A 52 -11.30 -22.05 5.18
C ALA A 52 -10.73 -23.13 6.14
N GLU A 53 -9.44 -23.07 6.45
CA GLU A 53 -8.81 -23.97 7.43
C GLU A 53 -9.25 -23.64 8.87
N ALA A 54 -9.33 -22.35 9.20
CA ALA A 54 -9.81 -21.88 10.50
C ALA A 54 -11.28 -22.26 10.77
N GLU A 55 -12.12 -22.32 9.73
CA GLU A 55 -13.51 -22.80 9.84
C GLU A 55 -13.61 -24.30 10.16
N ARG A 56 -12.60 -25.09 9.76
CA ARG A 56 -12.59 -26.55 9.93
C ARG A 56 -11.97 -27.00 11.26
N SER A 57 -11.12 -26.16 11.86
CA SER A 57 -10.33 -26.53 13.04
C SER A 57 -10.21 -25.37 14.02
N GLU A 58 -10.67 -25.58 15.25
CA GLU A 58 -10.56 -24.59 16.32
C GLU A 58 -9.09 -24.26 16.65
N ALA A 59 -8.18 -25.25 16.53
CA ALA A 59 -6.76 -25.02 16.71
C ALA A 59 -6.18 -24.10 15.62
N ALA A 60 -6.64 -24.24 14.37
CA ALA A 60 -6.23 -23.36 13.28
C ALA A 60 -6.79 -21.94 13.47
N LYS A 61 -8.04 -21.82 13.92
CA LYS A 61 -8.67 -20.54 14.25
C LYS A 61 -7.94 -19.79 15.37
N GLN A 62 -7.58 -20.48 16.46
CA GLN A 62 -6.81 -19.88 17.55
C GLN A 62 -5.42 -19.41 17.07
N ARG A 63 -4.75 -20.20 16.22
CA ARG A 63 -3.47 -19.79 15.61
C ARG A 63 -3.63 -18.55 14.74
N LEU A 64 -4.67 -18.49 13.90
CA LEU A 64 -4.98 -17.32 13.08
C LEU A 64 -5.21 -16.09 13.95
N GLN A 65 -6.01 -16.22 15.01
CA GLN A 65 -6.32 -15.10 15.90
C GLN A 65 -5.09 -14.58 16.62
N ALA A 66 -4.19 -15.47 17.08
CA ALA A 66 -2.91 -15.08 17.66
C ALA A 66 -1.99 -14.37 16.66
N LEU A 67 -1.98 -14.80 15.39
CA LEU A 67 -1.22 -14.12 14.33
C LEU A 67 -1.80 -12.72 14.04
N LEU A 68 -3.12 -12.58 13.96
CA LEU A 68 -3.78 -11.29 13.76
C LEU A 68 -3.48 -10.34 14.91
N ASP A 69 -3.57 -10.79 16.17
CA ASP A 69 -3.23 -10.00 17.36
C ASP A 69 -1.77 -9.52 17.36
N LYS A 70 -0.85 -10.37 16.89
CA LYS A 70 0.57 -10.05 16.78
C LYS A 70 0.90 -9.05 15.68
N HIS A 71 0.22 -9.13 14.53
CA HIS A 71 0.60 -8.38 13.33
C HIS A 71 -0.27 -7.14 13.05
N LEU A 72 -1.52 -7.13 13.48
CA LEU A 72 -2.39 -5.97 13.30
C LEU A 72 -2.03 -4.91 14.34
N VAL A 73 -1.61 -3.75 13.85
CA VAL A 73 -1.24 -2.61 14.69
C VAL A 73 -2.40 -1.62 14.76
N ARG A 74 -2.98 -1.23 13.63
CA ARG A 74 -3.98 -0.15 13.58
C ARG A 74 -5.27 -0.54 14.31
N PRO A 75 -5.90 0.36 15.08
CA PRO A 75 -7.13 0.04 15.83
C PRO A 75 -8.27 -0.40 14.93
N ILE A 76 -8.45 0.31 13.80
CA ILE A 76 -9.49 0.02 12.81
C ILE A 76 -9.32 -1.39 12.25
N ASP A 77 -8.08 -1.78 11.91
CA ASP A 77 -7.83 -3.13 11.37
C ASP A 77 -8.06 -4.21 12.45
N ARG A 78 -7.77 -3.92 13.72
CA ARG A 78 -8.00 -4.84 14.85
C ARG A 78 -9.48 -5.02 15.19
N GLU A 79 -10.27 -3.95 15.08
CA GLU A 79 -11.73 -3.96 15.32
C GLU A 79 -12.45 -4.89 14.34
N VAL A 80 -12.03 -4.94 13.08
CA VAL A 80 -12.57 -5.86 12.06
C VAL A 80 -12.53 -7.33 12.50
N PHE A 81 -11.55 -7.69 13.33
CA PHE A 81 -11.38 -9.05 13.85
C PHE A 81 -11.75 -9.19 15.33
N GLY A 82 -12.40 -8.17 15.92
CA GLY A 82 -12.80 -8.17 17.34
C GLY A 82 -11.63 -8.22 18.32
N LEU A 83 -10.44 -7.75 17.92
CA LEU A 83 -9.25 -7.75 18.75
C LEU A 83 -9.19 -6.50 19.64
N PRO A 84 -8.75 -6.61 20.90
CA PRO A 84 -8.61 -5.44 21.78
C PRO A 84 -7.56 -4.46 21.24
N PRO A 85 -7.66 -3.16 21.56
CA PRO A 85 -6.64 -2.18 21.19
C PRO A 85 -5.28 -2.55 21.81
N ARG A 86 -4.20 -2.23 21.10
CA ARG A 86 -2.84 -2.49 21.60
C ARG A 86 -2.51 -1.55 22.76
N PRO A 87 -1.86 -2.05 23.83
CA PRO A 87 -1.52 -1.23 25.00
C PRO A 87 -0.69 0.01 24.63
N ASP A 88 0.16 -0.08 23.61
CA ASP A 88 1.02 1.03 23.16
C ASP A 88 0.26 2.19 22.51
N GLN A 89 -1.01 2.02 22.14
CA GLN A 89 -1.84 3.05 21.47
C GLN A 89 -2.86 3.71 22.40
N SER A 90 -3.11 3.14 23.58
CA SER A 90 -4.04 3.67 24.58
C SER A 90 -3.68 5.07 25.10
N GLY A 91 -2.42 5.50 24.93
CA GLY A 91 -1.91 6.78 25.42
C GLY A 91 -1.97 7.98 24.46
N GLN A 92 -2.37 7.77 23.19
CA GLN A 92 -2.30 8.84 22.16
C GLN A 92 -3.66 9.36 21.66
N ALA A 93 -4.77 8.71 22.00
CA ALA A 93 -6.11 9.13 21.57
C ALA A 93 -6.75 10.24 22.45
N ALA A 94 -6.19 10.54 23.63
CA ALA A 94 -6.81 11.44 24.60
C ALA A 94 -6.32 12.91 24.56
N THR A 95 -5.36 13.28 23.70
CA THR A 95 -4.71 14.61 23.74
C THR A 95 -5.14 15.58 22.64
N SER A 96 -6.08 15.24 21.77
CA SER A 96 -6.48 16.09 20.63
C SER A 96 -7.84 16.77 20.73
N SER A 97 -8.55 16.70 21.87
CA SER A 97 -9.89 17.30 22.01
C SER A 97 -10.02 18.44 23.03
N ASP A 98 -8.92 18.98 23.58
CA ASP A 98 -9.00 20.10 24.52
C ASP A 98 -8.07 21.26 24.14
N SER A 99 -8.40 21.94 23.05
CA SER A 99 -7.90 23.30 22.80
C SER A 99 -9.04 24.15 22.22
N THR A 100 -10.05 24.41 23.05
CA THR A 100 -10.95 25.56 22.90
C THR A 100 -11.23 26.10 24.29
N ALA A 101 -10.20 26.65 24.92
CA ALA A 101 -10.35 27.53 26.08
C ALA A 101 -9.61 28.84 25.74
N ARG A 102 -10.37 29.80 25.20
CA ARG A 102 -10.01 31.22 25.32
C ARG A 102 -10.23 31.59 26.79
N PRO A 103 -9.25 32.12 27.52
CA PRO A 103 -9.51 32.83 28.75
C PRO A 103 -9.78 34.30 28.45
N ASP A 104 -10.78 34.80 29.16
CA ASP A 104 -11.34 36.15 29.18
C ASP A 104 -10.35 37.26 29.59
N ASP A 105 -10.74 38.48 29.24
CA ASP A 105 -10.59 39.77 29.95
C ASP A 105 -9.60 39.89 31.12
N ALA A 106 -8.66 40.84 31.03
CA ALA A 106 -8.21 41.68 32.15
C ALA A 106 -7.32 42.86 31.68
N ASP A 107 -7.80 44.08 31.97
CA ASP A 107 -7.18 45.43 31.96
C ASP A 107 -6.58 46.02 30.66
#